data_AF-A0A929BE67-F1
#
_entry.id   AF-A0A929BE67-F1
#
_cell.length_a   1.000
_cell.length_b   1.000
_cell.length_c   1.000
_cell.angle_alpha   90.00
_cell.angle_beta   90.00
_cell.angle_gamma   90.00
#
_symmetry.space_group_name_H-M   'P 1'
#
loop_
_entity.id
_entity.type
_entity.pdbx_description
1 polymer ?
#
loop_
_entity_poly.entity_id
_entity_poly.type
_entity_poly.pdbx_seq_one_letter_code
_entity_poly.pdbx_strand_id
1 'polypeptide(L)'
;MIKNAYIDLYVNGNFKEKLLFNNKAYISNYTPKTNDHLKIFSSTQTYDTINAEATIPNKTLINNEAVEFTKNGFIDKEGFLNDLIKFQFEDPANTENFYEAFISFTVETDSTINTYQPYLYYSNNPIIENEDQLIYELRSILFSDELFDGKTAFIDIAFEKHYINNNERIKQTRLIFMSISKEYYLYKKSRSLSSTRFRIKFPKRNKMGYTNVEFKCL
;
A
#
# COMPACT_ATOMS: atom_id res chain seq x y z
N MET A 1 -19.19 -9.89 -1.37
CA MET A 1 -19.58 -8.65 -0.66
C MET A 1 -21.04 -8.79 -0.24
N ILE A 2 -21.33 -8.72 1.06
CA ILE A 2 -22.70 -8.82 1.56
C ILE A 2 -23.37 -7.46 1.35
N LYS A 3 -24.38 -7.43 0.50
CA LYS A 3 -25.25 -6.27 0.32
C LYS A 3 -26.32 -6.39 1.42
N ASN A 4 -26.53 -5.35 2.23
CA ASN A 4 -27.47 -5.30 3.39
C ASN A 4 -26.89 -5.72 4.76
N ALA A 5 -25.58 -5.62 4.97
CA ALA A 5 -25.05 -5.56 6.33
C ALA A 5 -25.39 -4.22 7.00
N TYR A 6 -25.69 -4.25 8.30
CA TYR A 6 -25.66 -3.07 9.16
C TYR A 6 -24.22 -2.88 9.62
N ILE A 7 -23.67 -1.69 9.39
CA ILE A 7 -22.30 -1.38 9.77
C ILE A 7 -22.29 -0.16 10.66
N ASP A 8 -21.86 -0.35 11.91
CA ASP A 8 -21.79 0.71 12.92
C ASP A 8 -20.34 1.07 13.20
N LEU A 9 -20.02 2.36 13.20
CA LEU A 9 -18.72 2.90 13.55
C LEU A 9 -18.76 3.46 14.97
N TYR A 10 -17.74 3.09 15.73
CA TYR A 10 -17.42 3.62 17.05
C TYR A 10 -16.06 4.32 16.99
N VAL A 11 -15.96 5.45 17.67
CA VAL A 11 -14.72 6.23 17.80
C VAL A 11 -14.46 6.45 19.27
N ASN A 12 -13.30 6.01 19.75
CA ASN A 12 -12.89 6.12 21.16
C ASN A 12 -13.96 5.56 22.11
N GLY A 13 -14.53 4.41 21.74
CA GLY A 13 -15.57 3.69 22.51
C GLY A 13 -17.00 4.22 22.34
N ASN A 14 -17.19 5.37 21.68
CA ASN A 14 -18.51 5.98 21.52
C ASN A 14 -19.09 5.69 20.14
N PHE A 15 -20.37 5.32 20.07
CA PHE A 15 -21.07 5.19 18.79
C PHE A 15 -21.01 6.51 18.04
N LYS A 16 -20.57 6.45 16.77
CA LYS A 16 -20.36 7.63 15.93
C LYS A 16 -21.43 7.73 14.85
N GLU A 17 -21.57 6.69 14.03
CA GLU A 17 -22.56 6.66 12.96
C GLU A 17 -22.77 5.24 12.43
N LYS A 18 -23.86 5.08 11.65
CA LYS A 18 -24.09 3.90 10.82
C LYS A 18 -23.61 4.21 9.40
N LEU A 19 -22.73 3.37 8.87
CA LEU A 19 -22.14 3.56 7.54
C LEU A 19 -23.19 3.29 6.45
N LEU A 20 -23.15 4.10 5.40
CA LEU A 20 -24.06 4.00 4.27
C LEU A 20 -23.41 3.29 3.09
N PHE A 21 -24.15 2.39 2.45
CA PHE A 21 -23.67 1.69 1.26
C PHE A 21 -23.90 2.52 0.01
N ASN A 22 -22.85 2.81 -0.76
CA ASN A 22 -22.92 3.63 -1.99
C ASN A 22 -22.87 2.81 -3.29
N ASN A 23 -23.36 1.58 -3.27
CA ASN A 23 -23.25 0.57 -4.35
C ASN A 23 -21.84 -0.03 -4.55
N LYS A 24 -20.79 0.51 -3.92
CA LYS A 24 -19.42 -0.03 -4.00
C LYS A 24 -18.84 -0.39 -2.63
N ALA A 25 -19.05 0.47 -1.64
CA ALA A 25 -18.51 0.29 -0.30
C ALA A 25 -19.45 0.92 0.74
N TYR A 26 -19.22 0.55 2.00
CA TYR A 26 -19.78 1.25 3.15
C TYR A 26 -18.91 2.47 3.46
N ILE A 27 -19.54 3.63 3.57
CA ILE A 27 -18.86 4.91 3.70
C ILE A 27 -19.26 5.60 5.01
N SER A 28 -18.23 6.13 5.66
CA SER A 28 -18.28 6.98 6.84
C SER A 28 -18.15 8.44 6.40
N ASN A 29 -18.93 9.34 6.99
CA ASN A 29 -18.73 10.79 6.87
C ASN A 29 -17.75 11.30 7.93
N TYR A 30 -17.39 10.47 8.91
CA TYR A 30 -16.36 10.80 9.88
C TYR A 30 -14.97 10.86 9.23
N THR A 31 -14.25 11.96 9.50
CA THR A 31 -12.83 12.12 9.17
C THR A 31 -12.00 11.75 10.41
N PRO A 32 -11.26 10.63 10.39
CA PRO A 32 -10.43 10.21 11.52
C PRO A 32 -9.31 11.19 11.82
N LYS A 33 -8.94 11.28 13.10
CA LYS A 33 -7.82 12.05 13.62
C LYS A 33 -6.77 11.11 14.21
N THR A 34 -5.55 11.60 14.31
CA THR A 34 -4.47 10.94 15.02
C THR A 34 -4.92 10.53 16.43
N ASN A 35 -4.55 9.32 16.84
CA ASN A 35 -4.92 8.64 18.08
C ASN A 35 -6.39 8.26 18.23
N ASP A 36 -7.23 8.46 17.20
CA ASP A 36 -8.57 7.87 17.23
C ASP A 36 -8.48 6.34 17.20
N HIS A 37 -9.10 5.70 18.17
CA HIS A 37 -9.38 4.27 18.16
C HIS A 37 -10.72 4.03 17.45
N LEU A 38 -10.65 3.49 16.24
CA LEU A 38 -11.81 3.17 15.41
C LEU A 38 -12.21 1.72 15.65
N LYS A 39 -13.51 1.48 15.78
CA LYS A 39 -14.07 0.12 15.83
C LYS A 39 -15.31 0.06 14.95
N ILE A 40 -15.35 -0.92 14.06
CA ILE A 40 -16.49 -1.16 13.18
C ILE A 40 -17.12 -2.50 13.54
N PHE A 41 -18.43 -2.51 13.72
CA PHE A 41 -19.22 -3.73 13.82
C PHE A 41 -19.97 -3.96 12.51
N SER A 42 -19.98 -5.19 12.02
CA SER A 42 -20.80 -5.59 10.88
C SER A 42 -21.73 -6.71 11.32
N SER A 43 -23.03 -6.48 11.16
CA SER A 43 -24.07 -7.46 11.46
C SER A 43 -24.98 -7.68 10.26
N THR A 44 -25.48 -8.89 10.10
CA THR A 44 -26.49 -9.25 9.10
C THR A 44 -27.60 -10.05 9.77
N GLN A 45 -28.70 -10.28 9.07
CA GLN A 45 -29.76 -11.17 9.59
C GLN A 45 -29.33 -12.64 9.65
N THR A 46 -28.30 -13.04 8.90
CA THR A 46 -27.96 -14.45 8.63
C THR A 46 -26.62 -14.89 9.20
N TYR A 47 -25.76 -13.95 9.59
CA TYR A 47 -24.41 -14.22 10.07
C TYR A 47 -24.16 -13.52 11.39
N ASP A 48 -23.25 -14.10 12.18
CA ASP A 48 -22.80 -13.51 13.42
C ASP A 48 -22.19 -12.12 13.20
N THR A 49 -22.36 -11.27 14.21
CA THR A 49 -21.74 -9.95 14.22
C THR A 49 -20.23 -10.09 14.34
N ILE A 50 -19.51 -9.54 13.36
CA ILE A 50 -18.06 -9.44 13.39
C ILE A 50 -17.64 -8.01 13.69
N ASN A 51 -16.41 -7.82 14.16
CA ASN A 51 -15.86 -6.49 14.38
C ASN A 51 -14.41 -6.41 13.93
N ALA A 52 -13.97 -5.19 13.63
CA ALA A 52 -12.58 -4.84 13.35
C ALA A 52 -12.26 -3.53 14.04
N GLU A 53 -11.04 -3.38 14.52
CA GLU A 53 -10.57 -2.17 15.20
C GLU A 53 -9.18 -1.79 14.72
N ALA A 54 -8.87 -0.49 14.79
CA ALA A 54 -7.57 0.07 14.44
C ALA A 54 -7.41 1.43 15.12
N THR A 55 -6.17 1.77 15.45
CA THR A 55 -5.83 3.11 15.95
C THR A 55 -5.13 3.91 14.86
N ILE A 56 -5.56 5.15 14.65
CA ILE A 56 -4.88 6.06 13.71
C ILE A 56 -3.55 6.48 14.33
N PRO A 57 -2.39 6.20 13.69
CA PRO A 57 -1.10 6.49 14.28
C PRO A 57 -0.78 7.99 14.30
N ASN A 58 0.24 8.34 15.09
CA ASN A 58 0.87 9.65 15.00
C ASN A 58 1.57 9.81 13.66
N LYS A 59 1.52 11.02 13.11
CA LYS A 59 2.18 11.33 11.84
C LYS A 59 3.69 11.43 12.06
N THR A 60 4.45 10.59 11.37
CA THR A 60 5.90 10.75 11.23
C THR A 60 6.20 11.68 10.05
N LEU A 61 7.18 12.58 10.22
CA LEU A 61 7.59 13.54 9.19
C LEU A 61 8.90 13.11 8.56
N ILE A 62 8.97 13.20 7.23
CA ILE A 62 10.24 13.13 6.51
C ILE A 62 11.02 14.42 6.75
N ASN A 63 12.34 14.31 6.90
CA ASN A 63 13.21 15.46 6.79
C ASN A 63 13.28 15.92 5.33
N ASN A 64 12.52 16.96 4.97
CA ASN A 64 12.43 17.46 3.60
C ASN A 64 13.78 17.89 3.01
N GLU A 65 14.72 18.34 3.85
CA GLU A 65 16.05 18.75 3.40
C GLU A 65 16.93 17.56 2.99
N ALA A 66 16.58 16.36 3.45
CA ALA A 66 17.29 15.11 3.17
C ALA A 66 16.60 14.27 2.10
N VAL A 67 15.65 14.84 1.34
CA VAL A 67 15.04 14.17 0.18
C VAL A 67 15.88 14.42 -1.05
N GLU A 68 16.43 13.36 -1.63
CA GLU A 68 17.22 13.40 -2.85
C GLU A 68 16.48 12.72 -4.00
N PHE A 69 16.53 13.32 -5.18
CA PHE A 69 16.01 12.74 -6.40
C PHE A 69 17.11 12.67 -7.46
N THR A 70 17.36 11.46 -7.95
CA THR A 70 18.37 11.19 -8.97
C THR A 70 17.72 10.55 -10.18
N LYS A 71 17.73 11.26 -11.31
CA LYS A 71 17.30 10.71 -12.60
C LYS A 71 18.25 9.58 -13.03
N ASN A 72 17.72 8.44 -13.47
CA ASN A 72 18.53 7.27 -13.85
C ASN A 72 19.53 6.85 -12.74
N GLY A 73 19.15 7.00 -11.47
CA GLY A 73 20.01 6.75 -10.31
C GLY A 73 20.11 5.28 -9.88
N PHE A 74 19.35 4.39 -10.51
CA PHE A 74 19.31 2.96 -10.17
C PHE A 74 19.35 2.11 -11.44
N ILE A 75 20.05 0.98 -11.40
CA ILE A 75 20.07 -0.02 -12.48
C ILE A 75 19.42 -1.29 -11.91
N ASP A 76 18.34 -1.75 -12.53
CA ASP A 76 17.67 -2.99 -12.13
C ASP A 76 18.45 -4.25 -12.59
N LYS A 77 17.91 -5.43 -12.25
CA LYS A 77 18.58 -6.71 -12.52
C LYS A 77 18.65 -7.01 -14.02
N GLU A 78 17.75 -6.43 -14.79
CA GLU A 78 17.65 -6.52 -16.24
C GLU A 78 18.55 -5.48 -16.96
N GLY A 79 19.13 -4.53 -16.22
CA GLY A 79 20.04 -3.52 -16.73
C GLY A 79 19.36 -2.22 -17.16
N PHE A 80 18.07 -2.02 -16.87
CA PHE A 80 17.37 -0.78 -17.18
C PHE A 80 17.62 0.29 -16.11
N LEU A 81 17.76 1.52 -16.59
CA LEU A 81 17.92 2.70 -15.74
C LEU A 81 16.58 3.18 -15.21
N ASN A 82 16.50 3.33 -13.90
CA ASN A 82 15.32 3.81 -13.18
C ASN A 82 15.65 5.06 -12.37
N ASP A 83 14.65 5.91 -12.15
CA ASP A 83 14.80 7.06 -11.27
C ASP A 83 14.79 6.62 -9.82
N LEU A 84 15.53 7.35 -8.97
CA LEU A 84 15.75 7.01 -7.57
C LEU A 84 15.35 8.18 -6.67
N ILE A 85 14.54 7.91 -5.65
CA ILE A 85 14.29 8.82 -4.53
C ILE A 85 14.95 8.25 -3.28
N LYS A 86 15.70 9.08 -2.56
CA LYS A 86 16.21 8.79 -1.22
C LYS A 86 15.60 9.75 -0.21
N PHE A 87 15.30 9.28 0.99
CA PHE A 87 14.81 10.11 2.08
C PHE A 87 15.12 9.48 3.43
N GLN A 88 15.00 10.28 4.49
CA GLN A 88 15.15 9.81 5.86
C GLN A 88 14.08 10.41 6.78
N PHE A 89 13.80 9.73 7.88
CA PHE A 89 12.91 10.18 8.93
C PHE A 89 13.31 9.59 10.29
N GLU A 90 12.82 10.16 11.37
CA GLU A 90 13.03 9.67 12.73
C GLU A 90 11.85 8.76 13.13
N ASP A 91 12.16 7.52 13.49
CA ASP A 91 11.17 6.56 13.98
C ASP A 91 10.83 6.80 15.47
N PRO A 92 9.55 6.86 15.85
CA PRO A 92 9.15 6.96 17.25
C PRO A 92 9.51 5.70 18.06
N ALA A 93 10.37 5.84 19.06
CA ALA A 93 10.80 4.71 19.89
C ALA A 93 9.71 4.10 20.78
N ASN A 94 9.85 2.80 21.10
CA ASN A 94 9.02 2.03 22.02
C ASN A 94 7.58 1.74 21.53
N THR A 95 7.36 1.77 20.22
CA THR A 95 6.09 1.39 19.60
C THR A 95 6.39 0.66 18.30
N GLU A 96 5.65 -0.39 17.95
CA GLU A 96 5.73 -0.95 16.60
C GLU A 96 5.11 0.03 15.60
N ASN A 97 5.93 0.53 14.67
CA ASN A 97 5.53 1.48 13.65
C ASN A 97 5.46 0.84 12.26
N PHE A 98 4.47 1.28 11.48
CA PHE A 98 4.24 0.83 10.11
C PHE A 98 4.09 2.03 9.17
N TYR A 99 4.63 1.88 7.97
CA TYR A 99 4.76 2.94 7.00
C TYR A 99 4.28 2.52 5.61
N GLU A 100 3.72 3.48 4.87
CA GLU A 100 3.41 3.36 3.45
C GLU A 100 4.06 4.53 2.70
N ALA A 101 4.83 4.22 1.66
CA ALA A 101 5.41 5.18 0.75
C ALA A 101 4.93 4.91 -0.68
N PHE A 102 4.61 5.96 -1.43
CA PHE A 102 4.38 5.83 -2.87
C PHE A 102 4.76 7.10 -3.61
N ILE A 103 4.99 6.94 -4.90
CA ILE A 103 5.42 8.02 -5.78
C ILE A 103 4.25 8.37 -6.69
N SER A 104 4.06 9.66 -6.95
CA SER A 104 3.17 10.12 -8.00
C SER A 104 3.87 11.15 -8.87
N PHE A 105 3.56 11.18 -10.16
CA PHE A 105 4.07 12.18 -11.07
C PHE A 105 2.92 12.86 -11.79
N THR A 106 2.96 14.19 -11.76
CA THR A 106 2.08 15.04 -12.55
C THR A 106 2.75 15.29 -13.89
N VAL A 107 2.08 14.92 -14.97
CA VAL A 107 2.51 15.22 -16.33
C VAL A 107 1.56 16.22 -16.95
N GLU A 108 2.10 16.99 -17.88
CA GLU A 108 1.38 18.02 -18.61
C GLU A 108 1.58 17.77 -20.11
N THR A 109 0.50 17.87 -20.85
CA THR A 109 0.47 18.04 -22.31
C THR A 109 0.02 19.47 -22.61
N ASP A 110 0.00 19.87 -23.87
CA ASP A 110 -0.50 21.20 -24.27
C ASP A 110 -1.97 21.45 -23.88
N SER A 111 -2.76 20.41 -23.57
CA SER A 111 -4.21 20.52 -23.32
C SER A 111 -4.69 19.90 -22.02
N THR A 112 -3.90 19.07 -21.35
CA THR A 112 -4.33 18.32 -20.15
C THR A 112 -3.21 18.17 -19.12
N ILE A 113 -3.60 18.09 -17.84
CA ILE A 113 -2.73 17.74 -16.73
C ILE A 113 -3.24 16.44 -16.11
N ASN A 114 -2.38 15.41 -16.09
CA ASN A 114 -2.70 14.10 -15.53
C ASN A 114 -1.75 13.77 -14.38
N THR A 115 -2.20 12.92 -13.45
CA THR A 115 -1.35 12.39 -12.38
C THR A 115 -1.33 10.87 -12.45
N TYR A 116 -0.13 10.31 -12.43
CA TYR A 116 0.12 8.89 -12.52
C TYR A 116 0.90 8.39 -11.31
N GLN A 117 0.86 7.08 -11.10
CA GLN A 117 1.66 6.35 -10.13
C GLN A 117 2.45 5.28 -10.90
N PRO A 118 3.70 4.99 -10.50
CA PRO A 118 4.43 3.89 -11.09
C PRO A 118 3.80 2.55 -10.67
N TYR A 119 4.01 1.54 -11.50
CA TYR A 119 3.53 0.17 -11.24
C TYR A 119 4.64 -0.75 -10.71
N LEU A 120 5.89 -0.36 -10.93
CA LEU A 120 7.08 -1.10 -10.53
C LEU A 120 7.97 -0.20 -9.69
N TYR A 121 8.42 -0.78 -8.59
CA TYR A 121 9.34 -0.20 -7.64
C TYR A 121 10.51 -1.15 -7.44
N TYR A 122 11.69 -0.59 -7.19
CA TYR A 122 12.91 -1.34 -6.95
C TYR A 122 13.64 -0.72 -5.75
N SER A 123 14.38 -1.52 -5.01
CA SER A 123 15.22 -1.06 -3.90
C SER A 123 16.22 -2.16 -3.56
N ASN A 124 17.42 -1.78 -3.16
CA ASN A 124 18.40 -2.67 -2.52
C ASN A 124 18.50 -2.35 -1.01
N ASN A 125 17.55 -1.59 -0.49
CA ASN A 125 17.52 -1.20 0.91
C ASN A 125 17.08 -2.39 1.77
N PRO A 126 17.87 -2.80 2.79
CA PRO A 126 17.50 -3.92 3.65
C PRO A 126 16.12 -3.77 4.31
N ILE A 127 15.69 -2.54 4.63
CA ILE A 127 14.36 -2.25 5.19
C ILE A 127 13.25 -2.63 4.21
N ILE A 128 13.43 -2.29 2.93
CA ILE A 128 12.44 -2.56 1.89
C ILE A 128 12.52 -4.02 1.42
N GLU A 129 13.71 -4.61 1.37
CA GLU A 129 13.89 -6.01 1.01
C GLU A 129 13.30 -6.97 2.06
N ASN A 130 13.42 -6.66 3.36
CA ASN A 130 12.84 -7.45 4.47
C ASN A 130 11.34 -7.69 4.32
N GLU A 131 10.67 -6.85 3.54
CA GLU A 131 9.23 -6.88 3.39
C GLU A 131 8.74 -7.89 2.34
N ASP A 132 9.64 -8.37 1.47
CA ASP A 132 9.39 -9.33 0.38
C ASP A 132 8.27 -8.91 -0.59
N GLN A 133 8.12 -7.60 -0.83
CA GLN A 133 7.00 -7.06 -1.62
C GLN A 133 7.38 -6.70 -3.06
N LEU A 134 8.66 -6.47 -3.35
CA LEU A 134 9.14 -5.98 -4.65
C LEU A 134 8.94 -6.98 -5.81
N ILE A 135 8.53 -8.21 -5.51
CA ILE A 135 8.14 -9.22 -6.50
C ILE A 135 6.72 -9.00 -7.06
N TYR A 136 5.99 -7.96 -6.62
CA TYR A 136 4.62 -7.66 -7.03
C TYR A 136 4.49 -6.32 -7.75
N GLU A 137 3.51 -6.18 -8.64
CA GLU A 137 3.09 -4.88 -9.22
C GLU A 137 2.38 -4.04 -8.15
N LEU A 138 3.19 -3.39 -7.30
CA LEU A 138 2.71 -2.60 -6.19
C LEU A 138 2.39 -1.17 -6.62
N ARG A 139 1.31 -0.61 -6.07
CA ARG A 139 1.03 0.84 -6.19
C ARG A 139 1.73 1.66 -5.10
N SER A 140 2.18 1.01 -4.05
CA SER A 140 2.83 1.59 -2.87
C SER A 140 3.70 0.54 -2.17
N ILE A 141 4.72 0.99 -1.47
CA ILE A 141 5.64 0.17 -0.70
C ILE A 141 5.27 0.27 0.77
N LEU A 142 5.15 -0.87 1.44
CA LEU A 142 4.84 -0.95 2.86
C LEU A 142 6.04 -1.49 3.61
N PHE A 143 6.37 -0.90 4.75
CA PHE A 143 7.46 -1.37 5.58
C PHE A 143 7.21 -1.10 7.06
N SER A 144 7.75 -1.96 7.91
CA SER A 144 7.75 -1.83 9.37
C SER A 144 9.10 -1.32 9.88
N ASP A 145 9.14 -0.93 11.15
CA ASP A 145 10.32 -0.48 11.88
C ASP A 145 11.20 -1.61 12.44
N GLU A 146 10.94 -2.87 12.09
CA GLU A 146 11.64 -4.04 12.63
C GLU A 146 13.18 -3.93 12.59
N LEU A 147 13.73 -3.26 11.56
CA LEU A 147 15.17 -3.10 11.38
C LEU A 147 15.73 -1.75 11.89
N PHE A 148 14.87 -0.84 12.37
CA PHE A 148 15.26 0.52 12.75
C PHE A 148 14.47 1.13 13.93
N ASP A 149 13.76 0.33 14.73
CA ASP A 149 12.99 0.77 15.91
C ASP A 149 13.72 1.85 16.75
N GLY A 150 13.07 3.01 16.84
CA GLY A 150 13.51 4.19 17.57
C GLY A 150 14.72 4.92 16.97
N LYS A 151 15.11 4.62 15.73
CA LYS A 151 16.29 5.19 15.05
C LYS A 151 15.91 5.93 13.78
N THR A 152 16.86 6.69 13.25
CA THR A 152 16.72 7.29 11.92
C THR A 152 16.74 6.20 10.84
N ALA A 153 15.67 6.15 10.06
CA ALA A 153 15.58 5.28 8.89
C ALA A 153 16.10 6.02 7.64
N PHE A 154 16.86 5.31 6.81
CA PHE A 154 17.31 5.78 5.51
C PHE A 154 16.67 4.90 4.45
N ILE A 155 15.86 5.47 3.57
CA ILE A 155 15.08 4.75 2.57
C ILE A 155 15.51 5.20 1.18
N ASP A 156 15.72 4.24 0.29
CA ASP A 156 15.94 4.47 -1.14
C ASP A 156 14.98 3.62 -1.97
N ILE A 157 14.21 4.28 -2.83
CA ILE A 157 13.18 3.67 -3.66
C ILE A 157 13.40 4.14 -5.10
N ALA A 158 13.71 3.20 -5.97
CA ALA A 158 13.68 3.39 -7.40
C ALA A 158 12.31 3.02 -7.98
N PHE A 159 11.96 3.62 -9.11
CA PHE A 159 10.66 3.42 -9.73
C PHE A 159 10.71 3.60 -11.25
N GLU A 160 9.85 2.86 -11.93
CA GLU A 160 9.73 2.94 -13.38
C GLU A 160 8.73 4.02 -13.81
N LYS A 161 9.15 4.87 -14.75
CA LYS A 161 8.28 5.86 -15.40
C LYS A 161 7.52 5.23 -16.56
N HIS A 162 6.63 4.29 -16.28
CA HIS A 162 5.73 3.80 -17.31
C HIS A 162 4.73 4.90 -17.71
N TYR A 163 4.33 4.91 -18.98
CA TYR A 163 3.22 5.69 -19.55
C TYR A 163 3.43 7.18 -19.80
N ILE A 164 4.65 7.70 -19.81
CA ILE A 164 4.85 9.06 -20.30
C ILE A 164 4.86 9.02 -21.82
N ASN A 165 3.77 9.49 -22.43
CA ASN A 165 3.69 9.63 -23.88
C ASN A 165 4.73 10.64 -24.39
N ASN A 166 5.12 10.55 -25.66
CA ASN A 166 6.13 11.45 -26.23
C ASN A 166 5.74 12.94 -26.19
N ASN A 167 4.45 13.25 -26.04
CA ASN A 167 3.92 14.60 -25.90
C ASN A 167 3.67 15.03 -24.43
N GLU A 168 3.95 14.17 -23.46
CA GLU A 168 3.79 14.44 -22.05
C GLU A 168 5.13 14.84 -21.42
N ARG A 169 5.10 15.88 -20.58
CA ARG A 169 6.26 16.34 -19.83
C ARG A 169 5.98 16.19 -18.34
N ILE A 170 6.91 15.55 -17.61
CA ILE A 170 6.83 15.52 -16.15
C ILE A 170 7.01 16.94 -15.62
N LYS A 171 5.97 17.44 -14.97
CA LYS A 171 5.97 18.74 -14.30
C LYS A 171 6.43 18.61 -12.85
N GLN A 172 6.02 17.52 -12.20
CA GLN A 172 6.31 17.31 -10.79
C GLN A 172 6.34 15.82 -10.46
N THR A 173 7.30 15.43 -9.63
CA THR A 173 7.32 14.13 -8.93
C THR A 173 7.10 14.40 -7.45
N ARG A 174 6.24 13.61 -6.81
CA ARG A 174 5.94 13.69 -5.37
C ARG A 174 6.18 12.34 -4.71
N LEU A 175 6.91 12.37 -3.60
CA LEU A 175 6.90 11.29 -2.61
C LEU A 175 5.75 11.55 -1.64
N ILE A 176 4.89 10.55 -1.45
CA ILE A 176 3.88 10.54 -0.40
C ILE A 176 4.32 9.49 0.62
N PHE A 177 4.34 9.89 1.89
CA PHE A 177 4.75 9.06 3.02
C PHE A 177 3.73 9.17 4.14
N MET A 178 3.35 8.03 4.69
CA MET A 178 2.29 7.93 5.69
C MET A 178 2.71 6.94 6.79
N SER A 179 2.48 7.33 8.04
CA SER A 179 2.35 6.39 9.15
C SER A 179 0.98 5.70 9.05
N ILE A 180 0.94 4.38 9.15
CA ILE A 180 -0.26 3.56 8.99
C ILE A 180 -0.43 2.59 10.18
N SER A 181 -1.64 2.10 10.41
CA SER A 181 -1.88 1.11 11.47
C SER A 181 -1.38 -0.28 11.04
N LYS A 182 -1.09 -1.13 12.03
CA LYS A 182 -0.72 -2.54 11.81
C LYS A 182 -1.79 -3.28 11.01
N GLU A 183 -3.06 -3.07 11.31
CA GLU A 183 -4.17 -3.74 10.64
C GLU A 183 -4.27 -3.33 9.17
N TYR A 184 -4.05 -2.04 8.87
CA TYR A 184 -4.00 -1.57 7.49
C TYR A 184 -2.81 -2.16 6.72
N TYR A 185 -1.63 -2.19 7.37
CA TYR A 185 -0.43 -2.82 6.82
C TYR A 185 -0.68 -4.30 6.49
N LEU A 186 -1.22 -5.08 7.44
CA LEU A 186 -1.53 -6.50 7.25
C LEU A 186 -2.62 -6.71 6.18
N TYR A 187 -3.65 -5.87 6.15
CA TYR A 187 -4.67 -5.89 5.11
C TYR A 187 -4.06 -5.67 3.72
N LYS A 188 -3.20 -4.67 3.56
CA LYS A 188 -2.56 -4.40 2.26
C LYS A 188 -1.62 -5.54 1.85
N LYS A 189 -0.79 -6.07 2.76
CA LYS A 189 0.08 -7.22 2.46
C LYS A 189 -0.73 -8.44 2.02
N SER A 190 -1.77 -8.80 2.76
CA SER A 190 -2.64 -9.94 2.40
C SER A 190 -3.36 -9.74 1.05
N ARG A 191 -3.74 -8.50 0.73
CA ARG A 191 -4.34 -8.16 -0.56
C ARG A 191 -3.34 -8.32 -1.71
N SER A 192 -2.11 -7.83 -1.58
CA SER A 192 -1.07 -7.98 -2.61
C SER A 192 -0.72 -9.45 -2.87
N LEU A 193 -0.71 -10.27 -1.81
CA LEU A 193 -0.52 -11.73 -1.93
C LEU A 193 -1.69 -12.42 -2.64
N SER A 194 -2.93 -12.01 -2.35
CA SER A 194 -4.13 -12.63 -2.93
C SER A 194 -4.40 -12.22 -4.38
N SER A 195 -4.06 -11.00 -4.80
CA SER A 195 -4.15 -10.58 -6.22
C SER A 195 -3.25 -11.42 -7.14
N THR A 196 -2.23 -12.07 -6.58
CA THR A 196 -1.26 -12.88 -7.33
C THR A 196 -1.65 -14.36 -7.41
N ARG A 197 -2.55 -14.86 -6.53
CA ARG A 197 -3.00 -16.26 -6.52
C ARG A 197 -3.96 -16.67 -7.67
N PHE A 198 -4.14 -15.82 -8.69
CA PHE A 198 -4.90 -16.17 -9.91
C PHE A 198 -4.13 -15.84 -11.20
N ARG A 199 -2.93 -16.43 -11.38
CA ARG A 199 -2.35 -16.65 -12.72
C ARG A 199 -1.84 -18.08 -12.83
N ILE A 200 -2.77 -19.04 -12.86
CA ILE A 200 -2.45 -20.37 -13.37
C ILE A 200 -2.34 -20.24 -14.89
N LYS A 201 -1.11 -20.19 -15.41
CA LYS A 201 -0.86 -20.53 -16.81
C LYS A 201 -1.19 -22.01 -16.97
N PHE A 202 -2.36 -22.32 -17.51
CA PHE A 202 -2.60 -23.65 -18.02
C PHE A 202 -1.57 -23.91 -19.14
N PRO A 203 -0.74 -24.96 -19.05
CA PRO A 203 0.03 -25.39 -20.21
C PRO A 203 -0.96 -25.65 -21.36
N LYS A 204 -0.60 -25.21 -22.57
CA LYS A 204 -1.40 -25.46 -23.78
C LYS A 204 -1.85 -26.92 -23.79
N ARG A 205 -3.16 -27.13 -23.98
CA ARG A 205 -3.77 -28.45 -24.16
C ARG A 205 -2.94 -29.27 -25.14
N ASN A 206 -2.12 -30.18 -24.62
CA ASN A 206 -1.73 -31.38 -25.31
C ASN A 206 -2.53 -32.54 -24.70
N LYS A 207 -3.00 -33.40 -25.59
CA LYS A 207 -4.05 -34.41 -25.39
C LYS A 207 -3.77 -35.35 -24.20
N MET A 208 -4.87 -35.67 -23.51
CA MET A 208 -5.12 -36.86 -22.67
C MET A 208 -4.31 -37.04 -21.37
N GLY A 209 -5.05 -37.10 -20.25
CA GLY A 209 -4.58 -37.61 -18.96
C GLY A 209 -5.09 -36.76 -17.80
N TYR A 210 -6.24 -37.15 -17.21
CA TYR A 210 -6.72 -36.54 -15.97
C TYR A 210 -5.76 -36.87 -14.82
N THR A 211 -5.34 -35.87 -14.05
CA THR A 211 -4.74 -36.08 -12.72
C THR A 211 -5.50 -35.21 -11.73
N ASN A 212 -6.18 -35.83 -10.77
CA ASN A 212 -6.79 -35.16 -9.63
C ASN A 212 -5.69 -34.80 -8.64
N VAL A 213 -5.69 -33.57 -8.13
CA VAL A 213 -4.86 -33.16 -6.99
C VAL A 213 -5.78 -32.61 -5.91
N GLU A 214 -5.94 -33.36 -4.82
CA GLU A 214 -6.52 -32.89 -3.57
C GLU A 214 -5.42 -32.24 -2.71
N PHE A 215 -5.73 -31.13 -2.04
CA PHE A 215 -4.88 -30.56 -1.02
C PHE A 215 -5.56 -30.70 0.35
N LYS A 216 -4.90 -31.39 1.29
CA LYS A 216 -5.20 -31.34 2.72
C LYS A 216 -4.36 -30.22 3.36
N CYS A 217 -5.02 -29.30 4.05
CA CYS A 217 -4.34 -28.45 5.04
C CYS A 217 -3.98 -29.30 6.26
N LEU A 218 -2.76 -29.14 6.75
CA LEU A 218 -2.43 -29.29 8.17
C LEU A 218 -2.36 -27.88 8.76
#